data_AF-E2C4C7-F1
#
_entry.id   AF-E2C4C7-F1
#
_cell.length_a   1.000
_cell.length_b   1.000
_cell.length_c   1.000
_cell.angle_alpha   90.00
_cell.angle_beta   90.00
_cell.angle_gamma   90.00
#
_symmetry.space_group_name_H-M   'P 1'
#
loop_
_entity.id
_entity.type
_entity.pdbx_description
1 polymer ?
#
loop_
_entity_poly.entity_id
_entity_poly.type
_entity_poly.pdbx_seq_one_letter_code
_entity_poly.pdbx_strand_id
1 'polypeptide(L)' 'RMCIKFYFRNGITAIKTLEMLQKAFGDNSLSKITVFEWYKIFKEGKEGVQ' A
#
# COMPACT_ATOMS: atom_id res chain seq x y z
N ARG A 1 1.97 -3.50 -5.78
CA ARG A 1 1.08 -4.22 -4.82
C ARG A 1 1.85 -4.96 -3.71
N MET A 2 2.90 -5.75 -4.02
CA MET A 2 3.58 -6.59 -3.02
C MET A 2 4.12 -5.80 -1.80
N CYS A 3 4.77 -4.65 -2.03
CA CYS A 3 5.22 -3.77 -0.94
C CYS A 3 4.06 -3.26 -0.06
N ILE A 4 2.96 -2.81 -0.68
CA ILE A 4 1.77 -2.33 0.06
C ILE A 4 1.18 -3.46 0.91
N LYS A 5 1.08 -4.68 0.35
CA LYS A 5 0.56 -5.87 1.05
C LYS A 5 1.47 -6.28 2.21
N PHE A 6 2.79 -6.21 2.01
CA PHE A 6 3.78 -6.44 3.07
C PHE A 6 3.56 -5.47 4.23
N TYR A 7 3.50 -4.15 3.96
CA TYR A 7 3.27 -3.15 5.00
C TYR A 7 1.92 -3.32 5.70
N PHE A 8 0.85 -3.58 4.94
CA PHE A 8 -0.47 -3.85 5.49
C PHE A 8 -0.49 -5.04 6.46
N ARG A 9 0.13 -6.18 6.08
CA ARG A 9 0.22 -7.37 6.93
C ARG A 9 1.04 -7.16 8.20
N ASN A 10 1.96 -6.19 8.17
CA ASN A 10 2.75 -5.78 9.33
C ASN A 10 2.07 -4.68 10.16
N GLY A 11 0.79 -4.38 9.91
CA GLY A 11 0.03 -3.38 10.67
C GLY A 11 0.45 -1.93 10.43
N ILE A 12 1.26 -1.68 9.41
CA ILE A 12 1.67 -0.33 9.03
C ILE A 12 0.47 0.38 8.38
N THR A 13 0.32 1.68 8.63
CA THR A 13 -0.79 2.45 8.08
C THR A 13 -0.56 2.82 6.61
N ALA A 14 -1.64 3.15 5.89
CA ALA A 14 -1.56 3.59 4.50
C ALA A 14 -0.70 4.87 4.35
N ILE A 15 -0.81 5.79 5.31
CA ILE A 15 0.00 7.03 5.34
C ILE A 15 1.48 6.68 5.46
N LYS A 16 1.84 5.87 6.45
CA LYS A 16 3.23 5.51 6.68
C LYS A 16 3.81 4.69 5.52
N THR A 17 2.99 3.86 4.89
CA THR A 17 3.36 3.13 3.68
C THR A 17 3.64 4.07 2.52
N LEU A 18 2.81 5.09 2.30
CA LEU A 18 3.04 6.10 1.26
C LEU A 18 4.37 6.83 1.50
N GLU A 19 4.64 7.27 2.73
CA GLU A 19 5.91 7.93 3.07
C GLU A 19 7.12 7.02 2.80
N MET A 20 7.04 5.73 3.17
CA MET A 20 8.12 4.77 2.92
C MET A 20 8.31 4.50 1.43
N LEU A 21 7.22 4.41 0.66
CA LEU A 21 7.29 4.24 -0.79
C LEU A 21 7.87 5.49 -1.47
N GLN A 22 7.53 6.69 -1.01
CA GLN A 22 8.08 7.94 -1.55
C GLN A 22 9.57 8.05 -1.22
N LYS A 23 9.97 7.68 0.00
CA LYS A 23 11.38 7.64 0.40
C LYS A 23 12.20 6.64 -0.42
N ALA A 24 11.65 5.47 -0.73
CA ALA A 24 12.37 4.41 -1.45
C ALA A 24 12.43 4.64 -2.97
N PHE A 25 11.35 5.15 -3.57
CA PHE A 25 11.19 5.22 -5.02
C PHE A 25 11.18 6.65 -5.58
N GLY A 26 11.18 7.68 -4.73
CA GLY A 26 11.18 9.08 -5.15
C GLY A 26 9.99 9.40 -6.06
N ASP A 27 10.27 10.05 -7.19
CA ASP A 27 9.25 10.43 -8.19
C ASP A 27 8.61 9.22 -8.88
N ASN A 28 9.27 8.05 -8.86
CA ASN A 28 8.72 6.80 -9.40
C ASN A 28 7.82 6.07 -8.39
N SER A 29 7.48 6.72 -7.27
CA SER A 29 6.62 6.14 -6.24
C SER A 29 5.16 6.03 -6.68
N LEU A 30 4.43 5.15 -6.00
CA LEU A 30 3.00 5.01 -6.21
C LEU A 30 2.24 6.23 -5.72
N SER A 31 1.18 6.59 -6.46
CA SER A 31 0.31 7.68 -6.05
C SER A 31 -0.40 7.38 -4.72
N LYS A 32 -0.71 8.43 -3.97
CA LYS A 32 -1.52 8.34 -2.74
C LYS A 32 -2.84 7.60 -2.99
N ILE A 33 -3.52 7.87 -4.09
CA ILE A 33 -4.82 7.25 -4.42
C ILE A 33 -4.64 5.73 -4.52
N THR A 34 -3.64 5.28 -5.28
CA THR A 34 -3.36 3.85 -5.47
C THR A 34 -3.05 3.14 -4.15
N VAL A 35 -2.23 3.75 -3.28
CA VAL A 35 -1.91 3.15 -1.97
C VAL A 35 -3.16 2.97 -1.12
N PHE A 36 -4.02 3.99 -1.04
CA PHE A 36 -5.22 3.95 -0.20
C PHE A 36 -6.29 3.01 -0.74
N GLU A 37 -6.45 2.91 -2.06
CA GLU A 37 -7.36 1.96 -2.69
C GLU A 37 -6.97 0.52 -2.38
N TRP A 38 -5.68 0.17 -2.50
CA TRP A 38 -5.20 -1.16 -2.11
C TRP A 38 -5.43 -1.45 -0.63
N TYR A 39 -5.20 -0.48 0.25
CA TYR A 39 -5.51 -0.64 1.67
C TYR A 39 -6.99 -0.89 1.93
N LYS A 40 -7.89 -0.25 1.18
CA LYS A 40 -9.33 -0.48 1.27
C LYS A 40 -9.67 -1.92 0.84
N ILE A 41 -9.15 -2.36 -0.31
CA ILE A 41 -9.33 -3.73 -0.82
C ILE A 41 -8.85 -4.77 0.20
N PHE A 42 -7.68 -4.54 0.81
CA PHE A 42 -7.12 -5.44 1.82
C PHE A 42 -7.96 -5.51 3.09
N LYS A 43 -8.49 -4.37 3.56
CA LYS A 43 -9.41 -4.33 4.71
C LYS A 43 -10.74 -5.04 4.45
N GLU A 44 -11.27 -4.92 3.23
CA GLU A 44 -12.52 -5.56 2.85
C GLU A 44 -12.37 -7.08 2.59
N GLY A 45 -11.15 -7.63 2.66
CA GLY A 45 -10.90 -9.04 2.35
C GLY A 45 -11.16 -9.39 0.88
N LYS A 46 -11.32 -8.38 0.01
CA LYS A 46 -11.64 -8.53 -1.43
C LYS A 46 -10.39 -8.77 -2.29
N GLU A 47 -9.31 -9.26 -1.68
CA GLU A 47 -8.17 -9.75 -2.45
C GLU A 47 -8.62 -11.02 -3.18
N GLY A 48 -9.11 -10.89 -4.42
CA GLY A 48 -9.31 -12.04 -5.29
C GLY A 48 -8.03 -12.90 -5.27
N VAL A 49 -8.21 -14.20 -5.04
CA VAL A 49 -7.14 -15.20 -5.10
C VAL A 49 -6.50 -15.08 -6.48
N GLN A 50 -5.25 -14.62 -6.51
CA GLN A 50 -4.39 -14.63 -7.69
C GLN A 50 -3.09 -15.31 -7.30
#